data_AF-A0A2D5THB2-F1
#
_entry.id   AF-A0A2D5THB2-F1
#
_cell.length_a   1.000
_cell.length_b   1.000
_cell.length_c   1.000
_cell.angle_alpha   90.00
_cell.angle_beta   90.00
_cell.angle_gamma   90.00
#
_symmetry.space_group_name_H-M   'P 1'
#
loop_
_entity.id
_entity.type
_entity.pdbx_description
1 polymer ?
#
loop_
_entity_poly.entity_id
_entity_poly.type
_entity_poly.pdbx_seq_one_letter_code
_entity_poly.pdbx_strand_id
1 'polypeptide(L)'
;MRRSAGFTLIELIVVLVVAAMLFAVSVPSFSKLSDSRDYKSAVQKVVAAAHMAKKRAVHRNAPVDLVFNAPERSLAIIRAGETPSRDAFSALPRSLEISVVTAADVSPDEGLSAIRFYPTGGSSGGDITLMRHTGKGALIQVGWLLADVKQSPLP
;
A
#
# COMPACT_ATOMS: atom_id res chain seq x y z
N MET A 1 57.89 -26.96 4.01
CA MET A 1 57.78 -25.95 2.93
C MET A 1 56.40 -26.08 2.31
N ARG A 2 55.50 -25.12 2.50
CA ARG A 2 54.14 -25.16 1.93
C ARG A 2 54.19 -24.59 0.51
N ARG A 3 53.92 -25.41 -0.51
CA ARG A 3 53.73 -24.94 -1.89
C ARG A 3 52.37 -24.24 -1.96
N SER A 4 52.36 -22.96 -2.26
CA SER A 4 51.16 -22.24 -2.66
C SER A 4 50.76 -22.73 -4.05
N ALA A 5 49.66 -23.47 -4.15
CA ALA A 5 49.05 -23.79 -5.44
C ALA A 5 48.41 -22.49 -5.97
N GLY A 6 48.97 -21.93 -7.04
CA GLY A 6 48.39 -20.77 -7.72
C GLY A 6 47.22 -21.21 -8.59
N PHE A 7 46.15 -20.42 -8.59
CA PHE A 7 45.00 -20.62 -9.46
C PHE A 7 45.40 -20.53 -10.93
N THR A 8 44.88 -21.44 -11.75
CA THR A 8 45.12 -21.40 -13.19
C THR A 8 44.21 -20.36 -13.85
N LEU A 9 44.64 -19.80 -14.99
CA LEU A 9 43.85 -18.80 -15.73
C LEU A 9 42.50 -19.38 -16.19
N ILE A 10 42.48 -20.67 -16.54
CA ILE A 10 41.27 -21.40 -16.91
C ILE A 10 40.28 -21.52 -15.73
N GLU A 11 40.77 -21.72 -14.51
CA GLU A 11 39.95 -21.83 -13.31
C GLU A 11 39.26 -20.50 -12.97
N LEU A 12 39.97 -19.38 -13.12
CA LEU A 12 39.37 -18.05 -12.96
C LEU A 12 38.25 -17.80 -13.99
N ILE A 13 38.46 -18.20 -15.25
CA ILE A 13 37.45 -18.06 -16.31
C ILE A 13 36.21 -18.91 -15.98
N VAL A 14 36.39 -20.15 -15.54
CA VAL A 14 35.28 -21.03 -15.16
C VAL A 14 34.47 -20.43 -14.01
N VAL A 15 35.13 -19.90 -12.98
CA VAL A 15 34.45 -19.25 -11.84
C VAL A 15 33.65 -18.04 -12.30
N LEU A 16 34.19 -17.20 -13.19
CA LEU A 16 33.49 -16.03 -13.72
C LEU A 16 32.28 -16.42 -14.57
N VAL A 17 32.39 -17.47 -15.38
CA VAL A 17 31.27 -17.99 -16.19
C VAL A 17 30.15 -18.51 -15.28
N VAL A 18 30.49 -19.30 -14.25
CA VAL A 18 29.50 -19.80 -13.29
C VAL A 18 28.87 -18.65 -12.50
N ALA A 19 29.64 -17.67 -12.04
CA ALA A 19 29.11 -16.49 -11.37
C ALA A 19 28.17 -15.67 -12.27
N ALA A 20 28.52 -15.46 -13.54
CA ALA A 20 27.69 -14.77 -14.52
C ALA A 20 26.36 -15.50 -14.75
N MET A 21 26.38 -16.83 -14.87
CA MET A 21 25.16 -17.65 -14.95
C MET A 21 24.31 -17.51 -13.69
N LEU A 22 24.92 -17.58 -12.50
CA LEU A 22 24.19 -17.41 -11.24
C LEU A 22 23.54 -16.02 -11.14
N PHE A 23 24.23 -14.95 -11.55
CA PHE A 23 23.66 -13.60 -11.58
C PHE A 23 22.52 -13.48 -12.58
N ALA A 24 22.65 -14.07 -13.78
CA ALA A 24 21.60 -14.04 -14.80
C ALA A 24 20.28 -14.67 -14.33
N VAL A 25 20.35 -15.72 -13.50
CA VAL A 25 19.15 -16.43 -13.00
C VAL A 25 18.64 -15.86 -11.67
N SER A 26 19.45 -15.09 -10.92
CA SER A 26 19.10 -14.57 -9.59
C SER A 26 18.22 -13.31 -9.60
N VAL A 27 18.28 -12.49 -10.66
CA VAL A 27 17.55 -11.20 -10.76
C VAL A 27 16.02 -11.33 -10.59
N PRO A 28 15.30 -12.28 -11.23
CA PRO A 28 13.84 -12.34 -11.15
C PRO A 28 13.27 -12.78 -9.78
N SER A 29 14.09 -13.29 -8.87
CA SER A 29 13.64 -13.67 -7.51
C SER A 29 13.52 -12.44 -6.59
N PHE A 30 14.38 -11.44 -6.77
CA PHE A 30 14.39 -10.24 -5.93
C PHE A 30 13.16 -9.33 -6.15
N SER A 31 12.66 -9.21 -7.39
CA SER A 31 11.49 -8.40 -7.71
C SER A 31 10.19 -8.95 -7.10
N LYS A 32 10.02 -10.27 -7.10
CA LYS A 32 8.83 -10.92 -6.49
C LYS A 32 8.79 -10.74 -4.97
N LEU A 33 9.97 -10.69 -4.33
CA LEU A 33 10.09 -10.50 -2.89
C LEU A 33 9.81 -9.04 -2.49
N SER A 34 10.28 -8.05 -3.26
CA SER A 34 9.97 -6.64 -3.01
C SER A 34 8.48 -6.33 -3.18
N ASP A 35 7.85 -6.82 -4.25
CA ASP A 35 6.43 -6.59 -4.51
C ASP A 35 5.51 -7.12 -3.39
N SER A 36 5.92 -8.24 -2.78
CA SER A 36 5.14 -8.87 -1.71
C SER A 36 5.22 -8.08 -0.40
N ARG A 37 6.39 -7.47 -0.14
CA ARG A 37 6.57 -6.58 1.02
C ARG A 37 5.83 -5.27 0.83
N ASP A 38 5.90 -4.69 -0.38
CA ASP A 38 5.21 -3.45 -0.73
C ASP A 38 3.69 -3.61 -0.62
N TYR A 39 3.14 -4.68 -1.17
CA TYR A 39 1.72 -5.00 -1.04
C TYR A 39 1.25 -5.09 0.41
N LYS A 40 1.96 -5.88 1.23
CA LYS A 40 1.61 -6.03 2.65
C LYS A 40 1.69 -4.71 3.39
N SER A 41 2.72 -3.91 3.10
CA SER A 41 2.91 -2.58 3.67
C SER A 41 1.76 -1.63 3.30
N ALA A 42 1.31 -1.64 2.04
CA ALA A 42 0.20 -0.81 1.58
C ALA A 42 -1.12 -1.17 2.25
N VAL A 43 -1.45 -2.45 2.30
CA VAL A 43 -2.64 -2.96 3.02
C VAL A 43 -2.61 -2.51 4.47
N GLN A 44 -1.49 -2.75 5.17
CA GLN A 44 -1.32 -2.33 6.56
C GLN A 44 -1.46 -0.82 6.74
N LYS A 45 -0.93 -0.03 5.80
CA LYS A 45 -1.01 1.43 5.83
C LYS A 45 -2.44 1.92 5.66
N VAL A 46 -3.23 1.34 4.76
CA VAL A 46 -4.65 1.68 4.57
C VAL A 46 -5.46 1.31 5.82
N VAL A 47 -5.28 0.10 6.36
CA VAL A 47 -5.96 -0.35 7.59
C VAL A 47 -5.60 0.55 8.77
N ALA A 48 -4.31 0.86 8.95
CA ALA A 48 -3.85 1.76 10.00
C ALA A 48 -4.42 3.18 9.83
N ALA A 49 -4.49 3.69 8.60
CA ALA A 49 -5.07 5.00 8.31
C ALA A 49 -6.56 5.05 8.66
N ALA A 50 -7.34 4.02 8.33
CA ALA A 50 -8.74 3.90 8.70
C ALA A 50 -8.94 3.90 10.23
N HIS A 51 -8.17 3.09 10.96
CA HIS A 51 -8.21 3.09 12.42
C HIS A 51 -7.78 4.43 13.02
N MET A 52 -6.77 5.09 12.44
CA MET A 52 -6.31 6.40 12.90
C MET A 52 -7.36 7.48 12.65
N ALA A 53 -8.04 7.47 11.49
CA ALA A 53 -9.12 8.40 11.18
C ALA A 53 -10.28 8.23 12.16
N LYS A 54 -10.74 6.98 12.39
CA LYS A 54 -11.75 6.66 13.42
C LYS A 54 -11.35 7.17 14.81
N LYS A 55 -10.12 6.83 15.23
CA LYS A 55 -9.58 7.23 16.54
C LYS A 55 -9.54 8.75 16.68
N ARG A 56 -9.11 9.47 15.64
CA ARG A 56 -9.10 10.94 15.62
C ARG A 56 -10.52 11.50 15.69
N ALA A 57 -11.48 10.93 14.97
CA ALA A 57 -12.87 11.43 14.98
C ALA A 57 -13.49 11.34 16.38
N VAL A 58 -13.31 10.20 17.05
CA VAL A 58 -13.79 9.98 18.42
C VAL A 58 -13.07 10.89 19.40
N HIS A 59 -11.73 10.93 19.40
CA HIS A 59 -10.97 11.74 20.37
C HIS A 59 -11.13 13.24 20.19
N ARG A 60 -11.32 13.73 18.95
CA ARG A 60 -11.51 15.15 18.67
C ARG A 60 -12.97 15.56 18.73
N ASN A 61 -13.88 14.60 18.93
CA ASN A 61 -15.31 14.80 18.86
C ASN A 61 -15.74 15.57 17.59
N ALA A 62 -15.08 15.31 16.46
CA ALA A 62 -15.30 15.99 15.19
C ALA A 62 -15.15 15.00 14.02
N PRO A 63 -15.93 15.11 12.92
CA PRO A 63 -15.79 14.22 11.79
C PRO A 63 -14.42 14.34 11.09
N VAL A 64 -13.88 13.21 10.64
CA VAL A 64 -12.55 13.11 10.00
C VAL A 64 -12.67 12.31 8.72
N ASP A 65 -12.07 12.81 7.64
CA ASP A 65 -12.11 12.17 6.33
C ASP A 65 -10.77 11.47 6.05
N LEU A 66 -10.85 10.18 5.69
CA LEU A 66 -9.77 9.45 5.07
C LEU A 66 -9.91 9.61 3.55
N VAL A 67 -9.04 10.42 2.97
CA VAL A 67 -9.09 10.80 1.56
C VAL A 67 -8.08 9.98 0.77
N PHE A 68 -8.50 9.49 -0.39
CA PHE A 68 -7.70 8.75 -1.34
C PHE A 68 -7.58 9.54 -2.63
N ASN A 69 -6.35 9.67 -3.11
CA ASN A 69 -6.04 10.07 -4.48
C ASN A 69 -5.57 8.80 -5.20
N ALA A 70 -6.51 8.12 -5.87
CA ALA A 70 -6.23 6.88 -6.58
C ALA A 70 -5.22 7.06 -7.73
N PRO A 71 -5.31 8.12 -8.58
CA PRO A 71 -4.32 8.38 -9.62
C PRO A 71 -2.89 8.53 -9.09
N GLU A 72 -2.70 9.30 -8.02
CA GLU A 72 -1.38 9.55 -7.41
C GLU A 72 -0.99 8.48 -6.37
N ARG A 73 -1.81 7.44 -6.19
CA ARG A 73 -1.61 6.36 -5.23
C ARG A 73 -1.25 6.90 -3.84
N SER A 74 -2.05 7.81 -3.31
CA SER A 74 -1.77 8.42 -2.01
C SER A 74 -3.03 8.57 -1.17
N LEU A 75 -2.83 8.70 0.14
CA LEU A 75 -3.91 8.90 1.09
C LEU A 75 -3.59 10.01 2.08
N ALA A 76 -4.62 10.66 2.62
CA ALA A 76 -4.52 11.71 3.63
C ALA A 76 -5.60 11.53 4.70
N ILE A 77 -5.35 12.05 5.90
CA ILE A 77 -6.35 12.11 6.98
C ILE A 77 -6.53 13.57 7.35
N ILE A 78 -7.70 14.12 7.05
CA ILE A 78 -8.03 15.54 7.22
C ILE A 78 -9.31 15.70 8.04
N ARG A 79 -9.64 16.91 8.52
CA ARG A 79 -10.96 17.13 9.10
C ARG A 79 -12.00 17.18 7.97
N ALA A 80 -13.22 16.75 8.28
CA ALA A 80 -14.30 16.82 7.31
C ALA A 80 -14.55 18.28 6.86
N GLY A 81 -14.64 18.47 5.54
CA GLY A 81 -14.84 19.79 4.92
C GLY A 81 -13.57 20.63 4.75
N GLU A 82 -12.40 20.12 5.14
CA GLU A 82 -11.12 20.72 4.74
C GLU A 82 -10.75 20.25 3.31
N THR A 83 -10.15 21.13 2.51
CA THR A 83 -9.52 20.74 1.25
C THR A 83 -8.12 20.18 1.55
N PRO A 84 -7.78 18.97 1.10
CA PRO A 84 -6.47 18.39 1.39
C PRO A 84 -5.36 19.14 0.66
N SER A 85 -4.35 19.60 1.41
CA SER A 85 -3.11 20.12 0.82
C SER A 85 -2.26 18.99 0.23
N ARG A 86 -1.44 19.29 -0.79
CA ARG A 86 -0.55 18.30 -1.42
C ARG A 86 0.38 17.61 -0.40
N ASP A 87 0.85 18.36 0.60
CA ASP A 87 1.80 17.85 1.60
C ASP A 87 1.13 16.95 2.66
N ALA A 88 -0.20 16.94 2.74
CA ALA A 88 -0.94 16.06 3.65
C ALA A 88 -1.00 14.61 3.15
N PHE A 89 -0.72 14.38 1.86
CA PHE A 89 -0.79 13.07 1.24
C PHE A 89 0.46 12.24 1.53
N SER A 90 0.22 11.01 1.97
CA SER A 90 1.23 10.00 2.13
C SER A 90 1.18 8.99 0.98
N ALA A 91 2.29 8.86 0.26
CA ALA A 91 2.39 7.96 -0.89
C ALA A 91 2.23 6.48 -0.50
N LEU A 92 1.56 5.72 -1.36
CA LEU A 92 1.49 4.27 -1.33
C LEU A 92 2.50 3.68 -2.32
N PRO A 93 2.90 2.41 -2.16
CA PRO A 93 3.85 1.77 -3.07
C PRO A 93 3.37 1.82 -4.53
N ARG A 94 4.30 2.13 -5.45
CA ARG A 94 4.01 2.32 -6.88
C ARG A 94 3.62 1.03 -7.61
N SER A 95 3.93 -0.13 -7.04
CA SER A 95 3.64 -1.46 -7.58
C SER A 95 2.17 -1.88 -7.48
N LEU A 96 1.29 -0.99 -7.01
CA LEU A 96 -0.11 -1.26 -6.73
C LEU A 96 -1.06 -0.34 -7.50
N GLU A 97 -2.15 -0.90 -7.95
CA GLU A 97 -3.32 -0.17 -8.45
C GLU A 97 -4.34 -0.06 -7.33
N ILE A 98 -4.97 1.10 -7.23
CA ILE A 98 -5.91 1.44 -6.17
C ILE A 98 -7.22 1.85 -6.81
N SER A 99 -8.30 1.23 -6.38
CA SER A 99 -9.66 1.65 -6.69
C SER A 99 -10.43 1.80 -5.39
N VAL A 100 -11.18 2.90 -5.27
CA VAL A 100 -11.92 3.22 -4.05
C VAL A 100 -13.35 3.52 -4.45
N VAL A 101 -14.28 2.80 -3.84
CA VAL A 101 -15.71 3.02 -4.02
C VAL A 101 -16.28 3.47 -2.68
N THR A 102 -16.76 4.70 -2.62
CA THR A 102 -17.26 5.34 -1.39
C THR A 102 -18.62 6.00 -1.64
N ALA A 103 -19.26 6.46 -0.57
CA ALA A 103 -20.39 7.37 -0.71
C ALA A 103 -19.94 8.65 -1.43
N ALA A 104 -20.65 9.05 -2.48
CA ALA A 104 -20.27 10.19 -3.31
C ALA A 104 -20.30 11.52 -2.54
N ASP A 105 -21.27 11.67 -1.63
CA ASP A 105 -21.55 12.92 -0.92
C ASP A 105 -20.45 13.36 0.07
N VAL A 106 -19.46 12.51 0.35
CA VAL A 106 -18.36 12.81 1.28
C VAL A 106 -17.04 13.11 0.57
N SER A 107 -16.96 12.95 -0.74
CA SER A 107 -15.75 13.21 -1.51
C SER A 107 -15.48 14.72 -1.64
N PRO A 108 -14.27 15.21 -1.28
CA PRO A 108 -14.00 16.65 -1.20
C PRO A 108 -13.86 17.33 -2.56
N ASP A 109 -13.35 16.63 -3.59
CA ASP A 109 -13.10 17.18 -4.93
C ASP A 109 -13.19 16.07 -6.01
N GLU A 110 -13.24 16.46 -7.29
CA GLU A 110 -13.14 15.53 -8.42
C GLU A 110 -11.81 14.76 -8.41
N GLY A 111 -11.88 13.44 -8.59
CA GLY A 111 -10.71 12.56 -8.59
C GLY A 111 -10.23 12.14 -7.20
N LEU A 112 -10.84 12.67 -6.13
CA LEU A 112 -10.64 12.23 -4.77
C LEU A 112 -11.83 11.39 -4.28
N SER A 113 -11.56 10.39 -3.47
CA SER A 113 -12.58 9.59 -2.80
C SER A 113 -12.36 9.62 -1.31
N ALA A 114 -13.41 9.78 -0.52
CA ALA A 114 -13.27 9.88 0.92
C ALA A 114 -14.16 8.90 1.67
N ILE A 115 -13.64 8.41 2.80
CA ILE A 115 -14.43 7.71 3.81
C ILE A 115 -14.47 8.60 5.05
N ARG A 116 -15.66 9.06 5.41
CA ARG A 116 -15.88 9.91 6.58
C ARG A 116 -16.06 9.06 7.82
N PHE A 117 -15.34 9.39 8.89
CA PHE A 117 -15.50 8.79 10.21
C PHE A 117 -16.17 9.79 11.15
N TYR A 118 -17.15 9.31 11.91
CA TYR A 118 -17.96 10.13 12.79
C TYR A 118 -17.53 10.02 14.26
N PRO A 119 -17.75 11.06 15.09
CA PRO A 119 -17.44 11.05 16.52
C PRO A 119 -18.13 9.93 17.31
N THR A 120 -19.29 9.49 16.82
CA THR A 120 -20.09 8.38 17.39
C THR A 120 -19.48 7.01 17.15
N GLY A 121 -18.42 6.91 16.34
CA GLY A 121 -17.69 5.68 16.06
C GLY A 121 -18.08 4.97 14.76
N GLY A 122 -19.08 5.45 14.03
CA GLY A 122 -19.47 4.97 12.69
C GLY A 122 -18.66 5.60 11.55
N SER A 123 -19.00 5.24 10.30
CA SER A 123 -18.41 5.82 9.10
C SER A 123 -19.41 5.95 7.93
N SER A 124 -19.03 6.62 6.85
CA SER A 124 -19.79 6.59 5.58
C SER A 124 -19.74 5.23 4.88
N GLY A 125 -18.81 4.37 5.30
CA GLY A 125 -18.49 3.10 4.64
C GLY A 125 -17.74 3.30 3.32
N GLY A 126 -17.19 2.19 2.81
CA GLY A 126 -16.52 2.15 1.51
C GLY A 126 -15.71 0.89 1.30
N ASP A 127 -15.45 0.60 0.03
CA ASP A 127 -14.66 -0.53 -0.43
C ASP A 127 -13.37 -0.01 -1.07
N ILE A 128 -12.22 -0.45 -0.56
CA ILE A 128 -10.90 -0.12 -1.09
C ILE A 128 -10.30 -1.38 -1.69
N THR A 129 -10.08 -1.35 -3.00
CA THR A 129 -9.43 -2.44 -3.74
C THR A 129 -7.97 -2.09 -3.98
N LEU A 130 -7.07 -2.98 -3.58
CA LEU A 130 -5.63 -2.89 -3.83
C LEU A 130 -5.21 -4.06 -4.71
N MET A 131 -4.86 -3.80 -5.96
CA MET A 131 -4.41 -4.82 -6.92
C MET A 131 -2.92 -4.72 -7.18
N ARG A 132 -2.26 -5.86 -7.32
CA ARG A 132 -0.89 -5.94 -7.81
C ARG A 132 -0.91 -6.13 -9.33
N HIS A 133 0.15 -5.70 -10.01
CA HIS A 133 0.37 -6.00 -11.44
C HIS A 133 0.29 -7.50 -11.79
N THR A 134 0.50 -8.40 -10.82
CA THR A 134 0.39 -9.85 -11.00
C THR A 134 -1.06 -10.37 -11.02
N GLY A 135 -2.07 -9.50 -10.87
CA GLY A 135 -3.50 -9.86 -10.84
C GLY A 135 -4.09 -10.09 -9.44
N LYS A 136 -3.29 -10.55 -8.47
CA LYS A 136 -3.72 -10.74 -7.08
C LYS A 136 -3.97 -9.41 -6.35
N GLY A 137 -4.95 -9.38 -5.44
CA GLY A 137 -5.23 -8.18 -4.65
C GLY A 137 -5.85 -8.43 -3.27
N ALA A 138 -6.23 -7.34 -2.62
CA ALA A 138 -7.07 -7.35 -1.42
C ALA A 138 -8.20 -6.33 -1.57
N LEU A 139 -9.35 -6.72 -1.04
CA LEU A 139 -10.46 -5.85 -0.73
C LEU A 139 -10.39 -5.49 0.75
N ILE A 140 -10.37 -4.20 1.05
CA ILE A 140 -10.49 -3.67 2.40
C ILE A 140 -11.86 -2.99 2.46
N GLN A 141 -12.74 -3.51 3.31
CA GLN A 141 -14.08 -2.97 3.51
C GLN A 141 -14.14 -2.21 4.83
N VAL A 142 -14.70 -1.01 4.79
CA VAL A 142 -15.01 -0.21 5.98
C VAL A 142 -16.52 -0.21 6.18
N GLY A 143 -16.98 -0.75 7.31
CA GLY A 143 -18.40 -0.81 7.65
C GLY A 143 -18.97 0.57 8.01
N TRP A 144 -20.17 0.87 7.53
CA TRP A 144 -20.84 2.15 7.79
C TRP A 144 -21.27 2.30 9.27
N LEU A 145 -21.79 1.24 9.89
CA LEU A 145 -22.36 1.35 11.25
C LEU A 145 -21.29 1.43 12.34
N LEU A 146 -20.32 0.51 12.30
CA LEU A 146 -19.33 0.34 13.37
C LEU A 146 -17.93 0.78 12.98
N ALA A 147 -17.73 1.23 11.73
CA ALA A 147 -16.40 1.49 11.18
C ALA A 147 -15.43 0.32 11.44
N ASP A 148 -15.93 -0.92 11.33
CA ASP A 148 -15.10 -2.11 11.34
C ASP A 148 -14.35 -2.20 10.01
N VAL A 149 -13.09 -2.63 10.08
CA VAL A 149 -12.22 -2.74 8.91
C VAL A 149 -11.97 -4.22 8.68
N LYS A 150 -12.46 -4.75 7.57
CA LYS A 150 -12.29 -6.15 7.17
C LYS A 150 -11.43 -6.25 5.93
N GLN A 151 -10.53 -7.22 5.91
CA GLN A 151 -9.69 -7.51 4.76
C GLN A 151 -10.05 -8.89 4.20
N SER A 152 -10.28 -8.94 2.88
CA SER A 152 -10.52 -10.18 2.14
C SER A 152 -9.56 -10.26 0.94
N PRO A 153 -9.01 -11.45 0.63
CA PRO A 153 -8.20 -11.62 -0.58
C PRO A 153 -9.08 -11.50 -1.83
N LEU A 154 -8.53 -10.90 -2.89
CA LEU A 154 -9.11 -10.91 -4.23
C LEU A 154 -8.37 -11.95 -5.10
N PRO A 155 -9.10 -12.74 -5.90
CA PRO A 155 -8.53 -13.80 -6.75
C PRO A 155 -7.57 -13.26 -7.81
#